data_AF-A0A2V9KHJ2-F1
#
_entry.id   AF-A0A2V9KHJ2-F1
#
_cell.length_a   1.000
_cell.length_b   1.000
_cell.length_c   1.000
_cell.angle_alpha   90.00
_cell.angle_beta   90.00
_cell.angle_gamma   90.00
#
_symmetry.space_group_name_H-M   'P 1'
#
loop_
_entity.id
_entity.type
_entity.pdbx_description
1 polymer ?
#
loop_
_entity_poly.entity_id
_entity_poly.type
_entity_poly.pdbx_seq_one_letter_code
_entity_poly.pdbx_strand_id
1 'polypeptide(L)' 'MLNPRSSSAHSELGLLYVKQGKRAEATVEFDKALALDPRNKDAIQGLRGIR' A
#
# COMPACT_ATOMS: atom_id res chain seq x y z
N MET A 1 19.62 5.50 4.06
CA MET A 1 19.31 4.07 3.86
C MET A 1 17.81 3.93 3.68
N LEU A 2 17.31 3.96 2.44
CA LEU A 2 15.91 3.67 2.15
C LEU A 2 15.77 2.15 2.24
N ASN A 3 15.17 1.65 3.31
CA ASN A 3 14.97 0.22 3.48
C ASN A 3 13.85 -0.19 2.50
N PRO A 4 14.12 -0.96 1.42
CA PRO A 4 13.09 -1.37 0.44
C PRO A 4 12.06 -2.35 1.03
N ARG A 5 12.14 -2.64 2.32
CA ARG A 5 11.20 -3.43 3.13
C ARG A 5 10.39 -2.56 4.11
N SER A 6 10.26 -1.26 3.83
CA SER A 6 9.45 -0.37 4.66
C SER A 6 7.98 -0.49 4.27
N SER A 7 7.10 -0.61 5.27
CA SER A 7 5.65 -0.54 5.09
C SER A 7 5.25 0.71 4.27
N SER A 8 5.92 1.84 4.49
CA SER A 8 5.68 3.09 3.77
C SER A 8 5.91 2.97 2.26
N ALA A 9 6.93 2.22 1.83
CA ALA A 9 7.23 2.05 0.41
C ALA A 9 6.14 1.25 -0.31
N HIS A 10 5.64 0.21 0.36
CA HIS A 10 4.52 -0.59 -0.13
C HIS A 10 3.23 0.24 -0.17
N SER A 11 2.95 1.08 0.84
CA SER A 11 1.76 1.96 0.78
C SER A 11 1.87 3.04 -0.30
N GLU A 12 3.04 3.64 -0.49
CA GLU A 12 3.27 4.60 -1.59
C GLU A 12 3.07 3.95 -2.96
N LEU A 13 3.60 2.73 -3.16
CA LEU A 13 3.42 2.00 -4.41
C LEU A 13 1.94 1.61 -4.64
N GLY A 14 1.23 1.22 -3.58
CA GLY A 14 -0.22 0.99 -3.64
C GLY A 14 -0.98 2.24 -4.10
N LEU A 15 -0.66 3.42 -3.57
CA LEU A 15 -1.25 4.69 -3.99
C LEU A 15 -0.93 5.03 -5.44
N LEU A 16 0.28 4.71 -5.93
CA LEU A 16 0.64 4.89 -7.34
C LEU A 16 -0.19 3.98 -8.25
N TYR A 17 -0.43 2.74 -7.85
CA TYR A 17 -1.29 1.82 -8.60
C TYR A 17 -2.76 2.27 -8.59
N VAL A 18 -3.27 2.84 -7.50
CA VAL A 18 -4.61 3.47 -7.46
C VAL A 18 -4.73 4.55 -8.53
N LYS A 19 -3.74 5.45 -8.62
CA LYS A 19 -3.73 6.52 -9.62
C LYS A 19 -3.70 6.00 -11.07
N GLN A 20 -3.16 4.80 -11.27
CA GLN A 20 -3.14 4.12 -12.58
C GLN A 20 -4.40 3.29 -12.87
N GLY A 21 -5.39 3.26 -11.96
CA GLY A 21 -6.58 2.41 -12.07
C GLY A 21 -6.31 0.91 -11.81
N LYS A 22 -5.09 0.57 -11.40
CA LYS A 22 -4.61 -0.80 -11.16
C LYS A 22 -4.97 -1.25 -9.75
N ARG A 23 -6.27 -1.47 -9.52
CA ARG A 23 -6.83 -1.77 -8.19
C ARG A 23 -6.31 -3.09 -7.60
N ALA A 24 -6.08 -4.11 -8.43
CA ALA A 24 -5.58 -5.40 -7.98
C ALA A 24 -4.14 -5.28 -7.45
N GLU A 25 -3.25 -4.64 -8.22
CA GLU A 25 -1.87 -4.41 -7.81
C GLU A 25 -1.79 -3.49 -6.58
N ALA A 26 -2.65 -2.46 -6.51
CA ALA A 26 -2.72 -1.61 -5.35
C ALA A 26 -3.09 -2.37 -4.07
N THR A 27 -4.05 -3.30 -4.16
CA THR A 27 -4.48 -4.16 -3.05
C THR A 27 -3.30 -5.00 -2.54
N VAL A 28 -2.56 -5.63 -3.44
CA VAL A 28 -1.39 -6.45 -3.10
C VAL A 28 -0.33 -5.65 -2.34
N GLU A 29 -0.05 -4.41 -2.79
CA GLU A 29 0.94 -3.57 -2.13
C GLU A 29 0.46 -3.05 -0.77
N PHE A 30 -0.82 -2.70 -0.63
CA PHE A 30 -1.36 -2.35 0.68
C PHE A 30 -1.38 -3.53 1.65
N ASP A 31 -1.68 -4.74 1.20
CA ASP A 31 -1.60 -5.94 2.03
C ASP A 31 -0.17 -6.20 2.52
N LYS A 32 0.84 -6.02 1.65
CA LYS A 32 2.26 -6.09 2.05
C LYS A 32 2.61 -5.00 3.07
N ALA A 33 2.12 -3.78 2.87
CA ALA A 33 2.33 -2.69 3.83
C ALA A 33 1.76 -3.04 5.21
N LEU A 34 0.55 -3.62 5.26
CA LEU A 34 -0.09 -4.04 6.51
C LEU A 34 0.54 -5.28 7.14
N ALA A 35 1.12 -6.18 6.35
CA ALA A 35 1.90 -7.30 6.87
C ALA A 35 3.18 -6.83 7.59
N LEU A 36 3.77 -5.72 7.15
CA LEU A 36 4.97 -5.13 7.76
C LEU A 36 4.64 -4.19 8.92
N ASP A 37 3.61 -3.36 8.77
CA ASP A 37 3.07 -2.51 9.83
C ASP A 37 1.53 -2.52 9.75
N PRO A 38 0.86 -3.29 10.62
CA PRO A 38 -0.59 -3.34 10.69
C PRO A 38 -1.26 -2.00 11.00
N ARG A 39 -0.50 -0.98 11.44
CA ARG A 39 -0.98 0.37 11.77
C ARG A 39 -0.67 1.38 10.67
N ASN A 40 -0.15 0.96 9.51
CA ASN A 40 0.09 1.85 8.38
C ASN A 40 -1.24 2.45 7.90
N LYS A 41 -1.43 3.74 8.19
CA LYS A 41 -2.66 4.47 7.92
C LYS A 41 -2.94 4.59 6.42
N ASP A 42 -1.89 4.78 5.62
CA ASP A 42 -2.03 4.94 4.17
C ASP A 42 -2.51 3.65 3.52
N ALA A 43 -2.00 2.51 3.98
CA ALA A 43 -2.45 1.20 3.50
C ALA A 43 -3.89 0.87 3.94
N ILE A 44 -4.26 1.16 5.19
CA ILE A 44 -5.64 1.00 5.67
C ILE A 44 -6.61 1.86 4.85
N GLN A 45 -6.27 3.13 4.63
CA GLN A 45 -7.10 4.06 3.85
C GLN A 45 -7.17 3.65 2.37
N GLY A 46 -6.03 3.25 1.80
CA GLY A 46 -5.93 2.76 0.43
C GLY A 46 -6.85 1.58 0.15
N LEU A 47 -6.83 0.55 1.01
CA LEU A 47 -7.73 -0.61 0.87
C LEU A 47 -9.21 -0.24 1.03
N ARG A 48 -9.53 0.69 1.95
CA ARG A 48 -10.91 1.18 2.11
C ARG A 48 -11.41 1.95 0.89
N GLY A 49 -10.53 2.66 0.19
CA GLY A 49 -10.89 3.42 -1.01
C GLY A 49 -10.96 2.59 -2.30
N ILE A 50 -10.35 1.40 -2.31
CA ILE A 50 -10.36 0.48 -3.47
C ILE A 50 -11.52 -0.51 -3.44
N ARG A 51 -11.90 -0.98 -2.24
CA ARG A 51 -13.06 -1.86 -2.03
C ARG A 51 -14.36 -1.13 -2.28
#